data_AF-A0A6I7NUU8-F1
#
_entry.id   AF-A0A6I7NUU8-F1
#
_cell.length_a   1.000
_cell.length_b   1.000
_cell.length_c   1.000
_cell.angle_alpha   90.00
_cell.angle_beta   90.00
_cell.angle_gamma   90.00
#
_symmetry.space_group_name_H-M   'P 1'
#
loop_
_entity.id
_entity.type
_entity.pdbx_description
1 polymer ?
#
loop_
_entity_poly.entity_id
_entity_poly.type
_entity_poly.pdbx_seq_one_letter_code
_entity_poly.pdbx_strand_id
1 'polypeptide(L)'
;MENFSTQWFTAYYLSLGALLLSYGIYLMFKTESIRQFLVDAAADEQPPKVWRTVLKYLLLFTIPGLVLSFFPLSWIELIFSLWSLFIIFMAGQLLLLWPQTSRAIIKAGDELLKKIRYVAANMIIIGIVLFMLCYLLLERTTSI
;
A
#
# COMPACT_ATOMS: atom_id res chain seq x y z
N MET A 1 7.55 -28.92 -3.34
CA MET A 1 7.02 -27.73 -2.64
C MET A 1 7.86 -26.48 -2.92
N GLU A 2 9.19 -26.58 -3.05
CA GLU A 2 10.06 -25.44 -3.35
C GLU A 2 9.70 -24.71 -4.66
N ASN A 3 9.49 -25.42 -5.77
CA ASN A 3 9.16 -24.77 -7.06
C ASN A 3 7.86 -23.93 -7.02
N PHE A 4 6.83 -24.38 -6.30
CA PHE A 4 5.57 -23.63 -6.17
C PHE A 4 5.75 -22.37 -5.29
N SER A 5 6.49 -22.51 -4.20
CA SER A 5 6.86 -21.40 -3.32
C SER A 5 7.66 -20.33 -4.07
N THR A 6 8.68 -20.74 -4.84
CA THR A 6 9.53 -19.84 -5.63
C THR A 6 8.71 -19.09 -6.69
N GLN A 7 7.84 -19.77 -7.44
CA GLN A 7 6.98 -19.11 -8.43
C GLN A 7 6.04 -18.08 -7.78
N TRP A 8 5.46 -18.42 -6.63
CA TRP A 8 4.59 -17.52 -5.88
C TRP A 8 5.34 -16.28 -5.38
N PHE A 9 6.50 -16.44 -4.76
CA PHE A 9 7.32 -15.32 -4.28
C PHE A 9 7.83 -14.45 -5.44
N THR A 10 8.18 -15.06 -6.57
CA THR A 10 8.57 -14.32 -7.78
C THR A 10 7.42 -13.44 -8.27
N ALA A 11 6.22 -14.02 -8.42
CA ALA A 11 5.03 -13.27 -8.84
C ALA A 11 4.69 -12.15 -7.84
N TYR A 12 4.80 -12.43 -6.54
CA TYR A 12 4.57 -11.46 -5.47
C TYR A 12 5.56 -10.30 -5.53
N TYR A 13 6.87 -10.57 -5.55
CA TYR A 13 7.91 -9.53 -5.58
C TYR A 13 7.85 -8.71 -6.86
N LEU A 14 7.62 -9.36 -8.01
CA LEU A 14 7.49 -8.68 -9.29
C LEU A 14 6.27 -7.74 -9.30
N SER A 15 5.10 -8.25 -8.91
CA SER A 15 3.85 -7.49 -8.94
C SER A 15 3.86 -6.34 -7.94
N LEU A 16 4.28 -6.59 -6.70
CA LEU A 16 4.35 -5.58 -5.65
C LEU A 16 5.46 -4.55 -5.95
N GLY A 17 6.61 -5.01 -6.44
CA GLY A 17 7.70 -4.16 -6.88
C GLY A 17 7.26 -3.21 -8.00
N ALA A 18 6.60 -3.74 -9.04
CA ALA A 18 6.07 -2.95 -10.14
C ALA A 18 5.01 -1.94 -9.67
N LEU A 19 4.09 -2.34 -8.79
CA LEU A 19 3.08 -1.46 -8.21
C LEU A 19 3.71 -0.31 -7.43
N LEU A 20 4.66 -0.60 -6.53
CA LEU A 20 5.31 0.42 -5.72
C LEU A 20 6.16 1.38 -6.56
N LEU A 21 6.86 0.87 -7.58
CA LEU A 21 7.63 1.71 -8.49
C LEU A 21 6.72 2.61 -9.35
N SER A 22 5.69 2.04 -9.98
CA SER A 22 4.78 2.80 -10.84
C SER A 22 4.00 3.87 -10.06
N TYR A 23 3.41 3.51 -8.90
CA TYR A 23 2.73 4.49 -8.05
C TYR A 23 3.69 5.48 -7.40
N GLY A 24 4.88 5.06 -6.98
CA GLY A 24 5.89 5.94 -6.43
C GLY A 24 6.37 6.97 -7.45
N ILE A 25 6.65 6.55 -8.69
CA ILE A 25 6.98 7.45 -9.80
C ILE A 25 5.82 8.40 -10.10
N TYR A 26 4.59 7.88 -10.19
CA TYR A 26 3.40 8.70 -10.40
C TYR A 26 3.26 9.78 -9.31
N LEU A 27 3.41 9.41 -8.03
CA LEU A 27 3.30 10.31 -6.89
C LEU A 27 4.42 11.37 -6.88
N MET A 28 5.62 11.00 -7.31
CA MET A 28 6.77 11.90 -7.45
C MET A 28 6.53 12.98 -8.51
N PHE A 29 5.95 12.61 -9.66
CA PHE A 29 5.64 13.57 -10.73
C PHE A 29 4.37 14.38 -10.49
N LYS A 30 3.38 13.80 -9.82
CA LYS A 30 2.08 14.42 -9.54
C LYS A 30 1.97 14.95 -8.11
N THR A 31 3.09 15.19 -7.42
CA THR A 31 3.12 15.63 -6.01
C THR A 31 2.24 16.87 -5.79
N GLU A 32 2.35 17.91 -6.63
CA GLU A 32 1.55 19.13 -6.46
C GLU A 32 0.05 18.87 -6.64
N SER A 33 -0.31 18.04 -7.63
CA SER A 33 -1.71 17.69 -7.87
C SER A 33 -2.30 16.90 -6.70
N ILE A 34 -1.51 16.02 -6.08
CA ILE A 34 -1.92 15.24 -4.91
C ILE A 34 -2.01 16.13 -3.68
N ARG A 35 -1.07 17.06 -3.50
CA ARG A 35 -1.12 18.07 -2.44
C ARG A 35 -2.41 18.88 -2.54
N GLN A 36 -2.72 19.41 -3.72
CA GLN A 36 -3.93 20.19 -3.97
C GLN A 36 -5.17 19.36 -3.64
N PHE A 37 -5.24 18.13 -4.15
CA PHE A 37 -6.34 17.20 -3.86
C PHE A 37 -6.52 16.93 -2.35
N LEU A 38 -5.43 16.74 -1.61
CA LEU A 38 -5.48 16.53 -0.16
C LEU A 38 -5.92 17.78 0.60
N VAL A 39 -5.50 18.96 0.17
CA VAL A 39 -5.90 20.25 0.77
C VAL A 39 -7.38 20.52 0.49
N ASP A 40 -7.81 20.34 -0.76
CA ASP A 40 -9.20 20.52 -1.17
C ASP A 40 -10.12 19.53 -0.42
N ALA A 41 -9.70 18.26 -0.32
CA ALA A 41 -10.43 17.27 0.48
C ALA A 41 -10.47 17.64 1.96
N ALA A 42 -9.39 18.17 2.53
CA ALA A 42 -9.33 18.59 3.93
C ALA A 42 -10.13 19.86 4.22
N ALA A 43 -10.53 20.64 3.21
CA ALA A 43 -11.42 21.78 3.38
C ALA A 43 -12.85 21.35 3.73
N ASP A 44 -13.25 20.13 3.33
CA ASP A 44 -14.54 19.55 3.69
C ASP A 44 -14.51 18.92 5.09
N GLU A 45 -15.59 19.15 5.86
CA GLU A 45 -15.75 18.56 7.20
C GLU A 45 -15.93 17.03 7.18
N GLN A 46 -16.23 16.46 6.02
CA GLN A 46 -16.44 15.02 5.85
C GLN A 46 -15.34 14.41 4.99
N PRO A 47 -14.89 13.18 5.29
CA PRO A 47 -13.88 12.53 4.48
C PRO A 47 -14.41 12.20 3.08
N PRO A 48 -13.54 12.15 2.06
CA PRO A 48 -13.93 11.77 0.71
C PRO A 48 -14.67 10.43 0.68
N LYS A 49 -15.88 10.41 0.09
CA LYS A 49 -16.72 9.20 -0.02
C LYS A 49 -15.98 8.04 -0.69
N VAL A 50 -15.13 8.35 -1.68
CA VAL A 50 -14.31 7.36 -2.39
C VAL A 50 -13.41 6.58 -1.42
N TRP A 51 -12.79 7.24 -0.44
CA TRP A 51 -11.88 6.57 0.50
C TRP A 51 -12.63 5.60 1.41
N ARG A 52 -13.83 6.00 1.87
CA ARG A 52 -14.71 5.10 2.64
C ARG A 52 -15.14 3.90 1.81
N THR A 53 -15.46 4.11 0.53
CA THR A 53 -15.85 3.03 -0.40
C THR A 53 -14.69 2.07 -0.63
N VAL A 54 -13.49 2.58 -0.93
CA VAL A 54 -12.27 1.76 -1.10
C VAL A 54 -12.01 0.94 0.16
N LEU A 55 -12.07 1.55 1.33
CA LEU A 55 -11.84 0.84 2.60
C LEU A 55 -12.88 -0.25 2.86
N LYS A 56 -14.16 0.01 2.55
CA LYS A 56 -15.24 -0.96 2.67
C LYS A 56 -15.00 -2.16 1.76
N TYR A 57 -14.65 -1.93 0.50
CA TYR A 57 -14.37 -3.02 -0.43
C TYR A 57 -13.11 -3.79 -0.03
N LEU A 58 -12.05 -3.10 0.39
CA LEU A 58 -10.82 -3.74 0.85
C LEU A 58 -11.13 -4.65 2.05
N LEU A 59 -11.90 -4.18 3.02
CA LEU A 59 -12.36 -5.00 4.15
C LEU A 59 -13.20 -6.21 3.70
N LEU A 60 -14.15 -6.01 2.78
CA LEU A 60 -14.99 -7.08 2.23
C LEU A 60 -14.19 -8.13 1.46
N PHE A 61 -13.05 -7.79 0.86
CA PHE A 61 -12.14 -8.73 0.24
C PHE A 61 -11.19 -9.39 1.25
N THR A 62 -10.72 -8.64 2.25
CA THR A 62 -9.78 -9.14 3.26
C THR A 62 -10.43 -10.14 4.23
N ILE A 63 -11.70 -9.96 4.62
CA ILE A 63 -12.35 -10.89 5.57
C ILE A 63 -12.47 -12.32 5.00
N PRO A 64 -13.01 -12.54 3.78
CA PRO A 64 -13.02 -13.86 3.17
C PRO A 64 -11.61 -14.40 2.95
N GLY A 65 -10.65 -13.56 2.53
CA GLY A 65 -9.25 -13.96 2.37
C GLY A 65 -8.63 -14.48 3.67
N LEU A 66 -8.93 -13.83 4.80
CA LEU A 66 -8.51 -14.29 6.12
C LEU A 66 -9.13 -15.66 6.45
N VAL A 67 -10.43 -15.84 6.22
CA VAL A 67 -11.11 -17.13 6.50
C VAL A 67 -10.56 -18.25 5.62
N LEU A 68 -10.38 -17.98 4.33
CA LEU A 68 -9.84 -18.93 3.36
C LEU A 68 -8.38 -19.30 3.67
N SER A 69 -7.61 -18.39 4.26
CA SER A 69 -6.22 -18.67 4.65
C SER A 69 -6.08 -19.81 5.68
N PHE A 70 -7.17 -20.24 6.32
CA PHE A 70 -7.18 -21.39 7.23
C PHE A 70 -7.52 -22.72 6.55
N PHE A 71 -8.04 -22.72 5.30
CA PHE A 71 -8.59 -23.92 4.64
C PHE A 71 -8.26 -23.98 3.12
N PRO A 72 -7.13 -24.60 2.72
CA PRO A 72 -6.04 -25.15 3.53
C PRO A 72 -5.17 -24.06 4.16
N LEU A 73 -4.56 -24.34 5.32
CA LEU A 73 -3.74 -23.36 6.05
C LEU A 73 -2.59 -22.83 5.18
N SER A 74 -2.66 -21.55 4.82
CA SER A 74 -1.66 -20.83 4.04
C SER A 74 -1.09 -19.68 4.85
N TRP A 75 0.13 -19.87 5.40
CA TRP A 75 0.82 -18.84 6.19
C TRP A 75 1.03 -17.54 5.42
N ILE A 76 1.24 -17.63 4.09
CA ILE A 76 1.44 -16.46 3.23
C ILE A 76 0.15 -15.65 3.12
N GLU A 77 -0.99 -16.31 2.89
CA GLU A 77 -2.29 -15.65 2.82
C GLU A 77 -2.71 -15.09 4.18
N LEU A 78 -2.37 -15.78 5.28
CA LEU A 78 -2.63 -15.31 6.63
C LEU A 78 -1.84 -14.02 6.93
N ILE A 79 -0.54 -13.99 6.65
CA ILE A 79 0.30 -12.80 6.81
C ILE A 79 -0.21 -11.66 5.93
N PHE A 80 -0.53 -11.94 4.67
CA PHE A 80 -1.06 -10.94 3.75
C PHE A 80 -2.41 -10.37 4.22
N SER A 81 -3.29 -11.23 4.74
CA SER A 81 -4.59 -10.81 5.28
C SER A 81 -4.45 -9.99 6.55
N LEU A 82 -3.55 -10.38 7.47
CA LEU A 82 -3.23 -9.60 8.67
C LEU A 82 -2.63 -8.24 8.31
N TRP A 83 -1.71 -8.19 7.34
CA TRP A 83 -1.13 -6.96 6.84
C TRP A 83 -2.19 -6.04 6.21
N SER A 84 -3.10 -6.62 5.44
CA SER A 84 -4.24 -5.88 4.85
C SER A 84 -5.16 -5.33 5.93
N LEU A 85 -5.49 -6.10 6.97
CA LEU A 85 -6.28 -5.64 8.11
C LEU A 85 -5.59 -4.50 8.85
N PHE A 86 -4.27 -4.56 9.03
CA PHE A 86 -3.50 -3.48 9.64
C PHE A 86 -3.60 -2.18 8.82
N ILE A 87 -3.46 -2.27 7.49
CA ILE A 87 -3.65 -1.11 6.59
C ILE A 87 -5.08 -0.57 6.68
N ILE A 88 -6.09 -1.46 6.68
CA ILE A 88 -7.50 -1.07 6.82
C ILE A 88 -7.72 -0.32 8.14
N PHE A 89 -7.17 -0.84 9.23
CA PHE A 89 -7.29 -0.26 10.55
C PHE A 89 -6.70 1.15 10.58
N MET A 90 -5.47 1.32 10.11
CA MET A 90 -4.79 2.62 10.07
C MET A 90 -5.55 3.63 9.19
N ALA A 91 -5.95 3.24 7.98
CA ALA A 91 -6.71 4.11 7.07
C ALA A 91 -8.11 4.44 7.63
N GLY A 92 -8.77 3.46 8.24
CA GLY A 92 -10.06 3.65 8.91
C GLY A 92 -9.97 4.62 10.08
N GLN A 93 -8.91 4.53 10.89
CA GLN A 93 -8.68 5.45 11.99
C GLN A 93 -8.51 6.90 11.51
N LEU A 94 -7.77 7.12 10.40
CA LEU A 94 -7.62 8.44 9.79
C LEU A 94 -8.96 9.00 9.27
N LEU A 95 -9.84 8.15 8.75
CA LEU A 95 -11.19 8.55 8.32
C LEU A 95 -12.13 8.83 9.51
N LEU A 96 -12.03 8.06 10.58
CA LEU A 96 -12.84 8.26 11.79
C LEU A 96 -12.45 9.53 12.52
N LEU A 97 -11.16 9.83 12.57
CA LEU A 97 -10.60 11.06 13.16
C LEU A 97 -10.44 12.18 12.12
N TRP A 98 -11.27 12.18 11.08
CA TRP A 98 -11.16 13.12 9.96
C TRP A 98 -11.01 14.59 10.38
N PRO A 99 -11.76 15.12 11.36
CA PRO A 99 -11.59 16.52 11.79
C PRO A 99 -10.19 16.84 12.33
N GLN A 100 -9.50 15.86 12.90
CA GLN A 100 -8.12 16.00 13.37
C GLN A 100 -7.14 15.86 12.21
N THR A 101 -7.39 14.88 11.34
CA THR A 101 -6.57 14.61 10.15
C THR A 101 -6.62 15.77 9.15
N SER A 102 -7.79 16.35 8.88
CA SER A 102 -7.95 17.50 7.99
C SER A 102 -7.21 18.72 8.52
N ARG A 103 -7.33 19.03 9.82
CA ARG A 103 -6.54 20.07 10.49
C ARG A 103 -5.04 19.83 10.39
N ALA A 104 -4.59 18.59 10.54
CA ALA A 104 -3.18 18.24 10.40
C ALA A 104 -2.68 18.42 8.95
N ILE A 105 -3.50 18.09 7.95
CA ILE A 105 -3.20 18.31 6.53
C ILE A 105 -3.07 19.81 6.23
N ILE A 106 -4.04 20.62 6.66
CA ILE A 106 -4.04 22.07 6.47
C ILE A 106 -2.84 22.71 7.17
N LYS A 107 -2.57 22.31 8.42
CA LYS A 107 -1.44 22.84 9.23
C LYS A 107 -0.09 22.48 8.62
N ALA A 108 0.03 21.34 7.94
CA ALA A 108 1.29 20.93 7.34
C ALA A 108 1.75 21.86 6.21
N GLY A 109 0.84 22.54 5.51
CA GLY A 109 1.17 23.54 4.49
C GLY A 109 2.19 23.02 3.46
N ASP A 110 3.35 23.67 3.35
CA ASP A 110 4.43 23.28 2.43
C ASP A 110 5.19 22.02 2.87
N GLU A 111 5.11 21.62 4.15
CA GLU A 111 5.69 20.35 4.59
C GLU A 111 4.93 19.15 4.03
N LEU A 112 3.64 19.31 3.69
CA LEU A 112 2.85 18.25 3.09
C LEU A 112 3.47 17.75 1.78
N LEU A 113 3.97 18.67 0.96
CA LEU A 113 4.66 18.38 -0.29
C LEU A 113 5.93 17.55 -0.04
N LYS A 114 6.74 17.93 0.97
CA LYS A 114 7.93 17.16 1.35
C LYS A 114 7.55 15.76 1.84
N LYS A 115 6.48 15.62 2.62
CA LYS A 115 5.99 14.32 3.10
C LYS A 115 5.51 13.44 1.95
N ILE A 116 4.77 14.00 0.99
CA ILE A 116 4.32 13.27 -0.21
C ILE A 116 5.55 12.79 -1.01
N ARG A 117 6.54 13.66 -1.26
CA ARG A 117 7.78 13.26 -1.96
C ARG A 117 8.56 12.18 -1.20
N TYR A 118 8.62 12.29 0.13
CA TYR A 118 9.27 11.28 0.97
C TYR A 118 8.56 9.93 0.87
N VAL A 119 7.23 9.91 0.88
CA VAL A 119 6.44 8.69 0.64
C VAL A 119 6.70 8.15 -0.77
N ALA A 120 6.70 8.99 -1.80
CA ALA A 120 7.02 8.60 -3.17
C ALA A 120 8.39 7.91 -3.28
N ALA A 121 9.41 8.55 -2.70
CA ALA A 121 10.77 8.04 -2.69
C ALA A 121 10.86 6.69 -1.96
N ASN A 122 10.21 6.54 -0.81
CA ASN A 122 10.17 5.27 -0.10
C ASN A 122 9.47 4.18 -0.92
N MET A 123 8.36 4.48 -1.59
CA MET A 123 7.70 3.52 -2.47
C MET A 123 8.64 3.05 -3.59
N ILE A 124 9.37 3.97 -4.22
CA ILE A 124 10.35 3.65 -5.26
C ILE A 124 11.47 2.77 -4.69
N ILE A 125 12.06 3.16 -3.56
CA ILE A 125 13.16 2.42 -2.92
C ILE A 125 12.72 1.01 -2.54
N ILE A 126 11.57 0.86 -1.88
CA ILE A 126 11.02 -0.45 -1.51
C ILE A 126 10.75 -1.27 -2.78
N GLY A 127 10.20 -0.65 -3.84
CA GLY A 127 10.00 -1.30 -5.13
C GLY A 127 11.29 -1.86 -5.72
N ILE A 128 12.37 -1.07 -5.72
CA ILE A 128 13.71 -1.50 -6.18
C ILE A 128 14.22 -2.67 -5.33
N VAL A 129 14.10 -2.59 -4.01
CA VAL A 129 14.52 -3.69 -3.11
C VAL A 129 13.75 -4.97 -3.42
N LEU A 130 12.44 -4.89 -3.69
CA LEU A 130 11.65 -6.06 -4.09
C LEU A 130 12.10 -6.64 -5.43
N PHE A 131 12.45 -5.81 -6.41
CA PHE A 131 13.03 -6.29 -7.67
C PHE A 131 14.39 -6.97 -7.45
N MET A 132 15.24 -6.44 -6.58
CA MET A 132 16.51 -7.07 -6.22
C MET A 132 16.31 -8.42 -5.53
N LEU A 133 15.34 -8.51 -4.61
CA LEU A 133 14.97 -9.78 -3.96
C LEU A 133 14.41 -10.79 -4.97
N CYS A 134 13.61 -10.34 -5.93
CA CYS A 134 13.12 -11.15 -7.04
C CYS A 134 14.27 -11.70 -7.89
N TYR A 135 15.22 -10.83 -8.24
CA TYR A 135 16.43 -11.22 -9.00
C TYR A 135 17.25 -12.27 -8.25
N LEU A 136 17.56 -12.05 -6.96
CA LEU A 136 18.31 -13.00 -6.13
C LEU A 136 17.58 -14.36 -6.00
N LEU A 137 16.26 -14.34 -5.90
CA LEU A 137 15.44 -15.55 -5.83
C LEU A 137 15.52 -16.35 -7.14
N LEU A 138 15.45 -15.66 -8.28
CA LEU A 138 15.59 -16.27 -9.61
C LEU A 138 17.01 -16.83 -9.81
N GLU A 139 18.04 -16.06 -9.50
CA GLU A 139 19.44 -16.47 -9.62
C GLU A 139 19.73 -17.73 -8.78
N ARG A 140 19.26 -17.77 -7.53
CA ARG A 140 19.37 -18.95 -6.67
C ARG A 140 18.65 -20.17 -7.23
N THR A 141 17.53 -19.97 -7.92
CA THR A 141 16.73 -21.07 -8.48
C THR A 141 17.34 -21.60 -9.77
N THR A 142 18.00 -20.75 -10.57
CA THR A 142 18.68 -21.13 -11.82
C THR A 142 20.10 -21.69 -11.63
N SER A 143 20.71 -21.46 -10.46
CA SER A 143 22.06 -21.94 -10.12
C SER A 143 22.10 -23.30 -9.43
N ILE A 144 20.94 -23.92 -9.22
CA ILE A 144 20.74 -25.29 -8.74
C ILE A 144 20.30 -26.16 -9.92
#